data_AF-A0A943QY17-F1
#
_entry.id   AF-A0A943QY17-F1
#
_cell.length_a   1.000
_cell.length_b   1.000
_cell.length_c   1.000
_cell.angle_alpha   90.00
_cell.angle_beta   90.00
_cell.angle_gamma   90.00
#
_symmetry.space_group_name_H-M   'P 1'
#
loop_
_entity.id
_entity.type
_entity.pdbx_description
1 polymer ?
#
loop_
_entity_poly.entity_id
_entity_poly.type
_entity_poly.pdbx_seq_one_letter_code
_entity_poly.pdbx_strand_id
1 'polypeptide(L)'
;MEHSTWHKLLKEELPYHYFSKINQFMDKVYEEGTIYPPRDKVFNALLETPFEEVRVVILGQDPYHGPNQAQGLSFSVPETIPAPPSLVNILKELGEDLGLRSHHDLTSWAEQGVLLLNACLTVPAGQANGHAGQIWEPFTDAVIKVLNQKDTPVVFILWGGYARKKKALVTNPKHAIIESAHPSPLSAYR
;
A
#
# COMPACT_ATOMS: atom_id res chain seq x y z
N MET A 1 -4.45 4.21 14.54
CA MET A 1 -4.22 2.74 14.47
C MET A 1 -4.44 2.07 15.81
N GLU A 2 -4.01 2.65 16.95
CA GLU A 2 -4.31 2.09 18.28
C GLU A 2 -5.81 1.79 18.43
N HIS A 3 -6.12 0.66 19.07
CA HIS A 3 -7.49 0.13 19.25
C HIS A 3 -8.24 -0.36 18.01
N SER A 4 -7.61 -0.44 16.84
CA SER A 4 -8.19 -1.11 15.66
C SER A 4 -7.98 -2.64 15.68
N THR A 5 -8.84 -3.39 14.97
CA THR A 5 -8.62 -4.83 14.71
C THR A 5 -7.26 -5.07 14.07
N TRP A 6 -6.86 -4.20 13.13
CA TRP A 6 -5.53 -4.21 12.54
C TRP A 6 -4.42 -4.19 13.59
N HIS A 7 -4.47 -3.25 14.53
CA HIS A 7 -3.43 -3.14 15.56
C HIS A 7 -3.35 -4.41 16.43
N LYS A 8 -4.48 -5.00 16.81
CA LYS A 8 -4.50 -6.25 17.57
C LYS A 8 -3.83 -7.39 16.80
N LEU A 9 -4.28 -7.67 15.57
CA LEU A 9 -3.79 -8.79 14.77
C LEU A 9 -2.31 -8.61 14.39
N LEU A 10 -1.92 -7.40 14.02
CA LEU A 10 -0.52 -7.11 13.67
C LEU A 10 0.41 -7.22 14.89
N LYS A 11 -0.07 -6.89 16.09
CA LYS A 11 0.72 -7.04 17.31
C LYS A 11 0.97 -8.50 17.66
N GLU A 12 0.06 -9.39 17.30
CA GLU A 12 0.20 -10.84 17.47
C GLU A 12 1.13 -11.46 16.42
N GLU A 13 1.09 -10.98 15.18
CA GLU A 13 1.94 -11.48 14.07
C GLU A 13 3.38 -10.95 14.13
N LEU A 14 3.59 -9.72 14.64
CA LEU A 14 4.91 -9.09 14.67
C LEU A 14 5.74 -9.46 15.91
N PRO A 15 7.08 -9.42 15.82
CA PRO A 15 7.93 -9.61 16.99
C PRO A 15 7.60 -8.67 18.14
N TYR A 16 7.88 -9.11 19.36
CA TYR A 16 7.70 -8.27 20.54
C TYR A 16 8.47 -6.94 20.40
N HIS A 17 7.83 -5.84 20.82
CA HIS A 17 8.30 -4.46 20.67
C HIS A 17 8.42 -3.89 19.25
N TYR A 18 7.93 -4.57 18.19
CA TYR A 18 8.06 -4.06 16.82
C TYR A 18 7.40 -2.68 16.60
N PHE A 19 6.21 -2.45 17.17
CA PHE A 19 5.56 -1.14 17.14
C PHE A 19 6.38 -0.03 17.79
N SER A 20 7.12 -0.33 18.87
CA SER A 20 8.03 0.64 19.50
C SER A 20 9.17 1.01 18.55
N LYS A 21 9.72 0.02 17.83
CA LYS A 21 10.75 0.26 16.80
C LYS A 21 10.21 1.12 15.65
N ILE A 22 8.98 0.89 15.21
CA ILE A 22 8.32 1.74 14.20
C ILE A 22 8.22 3.19 14.71
N ASN A 23 7.75 3.40 15.95
CA ASN A 23 7.64 4.74 16.52
C ASN A 23 9.00 5.45 16.60
N GLN A 24 10.03 4.77 17.11
CA GLN A 24 11.40 5.31 17.17
C GLN A 24 11.95 5.63 15.78
N PHE A 25 11.70 4.75 14.79
CA PHE A 25 12.09 4.99 13.41
C PHE A 25 11.39 6.24 12.86
N MET A 26 10.07 6.35 13.05
CA MET A 26 9.31 7.51 12.60
C MET A 26 9.78 8.81 13.28
N ASP A 27 10.00 8.80 14.59
CA ASP A 27 10.52 9.98 15.31
C ASP A 27 11.84 10.44 14.68
N LYS A 28 12.77 9.51 14.50
CA LYS A 28 14.07 9.79 13.90
C LYS A 28 13.97 10.38 12.49
N VAL A 29 13.29 9.69 11.56
CA VAL A 29 13.32 10.10 10.15
C VAL A 29 12.59 11.42 9.90
N TYR A 30 11.50 11.69 10.64
CA TYR A 30 10.78 12.96 10.51
C TYR A 30 11.47 14.12 11.25
N GLU A 31 12.36 13.86 12.20
CA GLU A 31 13.24 14.87 12.81
C GLU A 31 14.42 15.22 11.88
N GLU A 32 14.96 14.23 11.16
CA GLU A 32 16.15 14.38 10.32
C GLU A 32 15.88 15.04 8.95
N GLY A 33 14.65 15.03 8.45
CA GLY A 33 14.35 15.63 7.15
C GLY A 33 12.91 15.54 6.68
N THR A 34 12.69 15.92 5.42
CA THR A 34 11.37 15.84 4.79
C THR A 34 11.08 14.41 4.36
N ILE A 35 10.09 13.80 5.01
CA ILE A 35 9.62 12.44 4.75
C ILE A 35 8.17 12.49 4.23
N TYR A 36 7.87 11.65 3.25
CA TYR A 36 6.53 11.45 2.71
C TYR A 36 5.99 10.05 3.01
N PRO A 37 4.67 9.90 3.20
CA PRO A 37 3.66 10.96 3.30
C PRO A 37 3.81 11.78 4.61
N PRO A 38 2.99 12.82 4.87
CA PRO A 38 2.86 13.39 6.21
C PRO A 38 2.64 12.32 7.28
N ARG A 39 3.16 12.55 8.49
CA ARG A 39 3.27 11.54 9.56
C ARG A 39 1.92 10.90 9.95
N ASP A 40 0.87 11.69 9.95
CA ASP A 40 -0.52 11.27 10.20
C ASP A 40 -1.10 10.36 9.12
N LYS A 41 -0.56 10.41 7.89
CA LYS A 41 -1.00 9.61 6.74
C LYS A 41 -0.22 8.32 6.55
N VAL A 42 0.80 8.02 7.35
CA VAL A 42 1.65 6.82 7.16
C VAL A 42 0.84 5.52 7.14
N PHE A 43 -0.20 5.44 7.97
CA PHE A 43 -1.05 4.25 8.07
C PHE A 43 -2.40 4.41 7.36
N ASN A 44 -2.55 5.38 6.45
CA ASN A 44 -3.86 5.75 5.92
C ASN A 44 -4.58 4.57 5.27
N ALA A 45 -3.89 3.73 4.48
CA ALA A 45 -4.49 2.52 3.91
C ALA A 45 -5.19 1.61 4.92
N LEU A 46 -4.64 1.44 6.13
CA LEU A 46 -5.25 0.61 7.18
C LEU A 46 -6.38 1.34 7.93
N LEU A 47 -6.38 2.68 7.91
CA LEU A 47 -7.42 3.50 8.52
C LEU A 47 -8.65 3.60 7.62
N GLU A 48 -8.43 3.81 6.32
CA GLU A 48 -9.49 3.91 5.31
C GLU A 48 -10.12 2.56 4.98
N THR A 49 -9.38 1.46 5.18
CA THR A 49 -9.86 0.11 4.91
C THR A 49 -9.75 -0.77 6.16
N PRO A 50 -10.80 -0.82 7.00
CA PRO A 50 -10.86 -1.71 8.16
C PRO A 50 -10.63 -3.17 7.77
N PHE A 51 -9.99 -3.96 8.65
CA PHE A 51 -9.63 -5.36 8.38
C PHE A 51 -10.83 -6.20 7.92
N GLU A 52 -11.98 -5.99 8.54
CA GLU A 52 -13.23 -6.68 8.27
C GLU A 52 -13.72 -6.43 6.84
N GLU A 53 -13.48 -5.23 6.32
CA GLU A 53 -14.02 -4.73 5.05
C GLU A 53 -13.10 -4.98 3.85
N VAL A 54 -11.87 -5.45 4.08
CA VAL A 54 -10.93 -5.76 2.99
C VAL A 54 -11.50 -6.83 2.07
N ARG A 55 -11.62 -6.48 0.79
CA ARG A 55 -12.05 -7.34 -0.33
C ARG A 55 -10.94 -7.52 -1.36
N VAL A 56 -10.17 -6.47 -1.60
CA VAL A 56 -9.08 -6.44 -2.59
C VAL A 56 -7.84 -5.84 -1.95
N VAL A 57 -6.66 -6.32 -2.32
CA VAL A 57 -5.37 -5.74 -1.95
C VAL A 57 -4.61 -5.39 -3.22
N ILE A 58 -4.15 -4.14 -3.32
CA ILE A 58 -3.27 -3.68 -4.41
C ILE A 58 -1.95 -3.25 -3.81
N LEU A 59 -0.88 -3.98 -4.15
CA LEU A 59 0.45 -3.74 -3.59
C LEU A 59 1.26 -2.74 -4.43
N GLY A 60 1.66 -1.64 -3.80
CA GLY A 60 2.69 -0.73 -4.31
C GLY A 60 4.06 -0.99 -3.67
N GLN A 61 5.09 -0.28 -4.13
CA GLN A 61 6.46 -0.44 -3.66
C GLN A 61 6.78 0.55 -2.52
N ASP A 62 6.93 1.83 -2.84
CA ASP A 62 7.16 2.94 -1.91
C ASP A 62 6.18 4.10 -2.19
N PRO A 63 5.98 5.01 -1.24
CA PRO A 63 5.17 6.20 -1.47
C PRO A 63 5.79 7.11 -2.53
N TYR A 64 5.00 7.99 -3.13
CA TYR A 64 5.54 9.06 -3.97
C TYR A 64 6.47 9.97 -3.16
N HIS A 65 7.65 10.26 -3.71
CA HIS A 65 8.71 11.01 -3.04
C HIS A 65 8.73 12.51 -3.37
N GLY A 66 7.70 13.01 -4.07
CA GLY A 66 7.51 14.43 -4.37
C GLY A 66 6.53 15.12 -3.41
N PRO A 67 6.61 16.46 -3.31
CA PRO A 67 5.79 17.24 -2.39
C PRO A 67 4.30 17.04 -2.65
N ASN A 68 3.54 16.80 -1.58
CA ASN A 68 2.08 16.65 -1.55
C ASN A 68 1.51 15.49 -2.40
N GLN A 69 2.36 14.61 -2.94
CA GLN A 69 1.91 13.49 -3.77
C GLN A 69 1.38 12.33 -2.93
N ALA A 70 2.17 11.87 -1.96
CA ALA A 70 1.81 10.68 -1.18
C ALA A 70 0.75 10.98 -0.12
N GLN A 71 -0.29 10.16 -0.09
CA GLN A 71 -1.39 10.24 0.89
C GLN A 71 -1.58 8.96 1.72
N GLY A 72 -0.57 8.08 1.75
CA GLY A 72 -0.64 6.83 2.51
C GLY A 72 -1.42 5.71 1.83
N LEU A 73 -1.73 5.85 0.55
CA LEU A 73 -2.41 4.88 -0.31
C LEU A 73 -1.51 4.57 -1.52
N SER A 74 -1.29 3.30 -1.84
CA SER A 74 -0.52 2.90 -3.04
C SER A 74 -1.17 3.45 -4.31
N PHE A 75 -0.33 3.89 -5.26
CA PHE A 75 -0.71 4.50 -6.55
C PHE A 75 -1.54 5.80 -6.50
N SER A 76 -2.14 6.16 -5.37
CA SER A 76 -3.01 7.33 -5.25
C SER A 76 -2.25 8.62 -5.01
N VAL A 77 -2.75 9.70 -5.61
CA VAL A 77 -2.37 11.09 -5.31
C VAL A 77 -3.65 11.92 -5.15
N PRO A 78 -3.60 13.05 -4.41
CA PRO A 78 -4.73 13.98 -4.34
C PRO A 78 -5.12 14.51 -5.73
N GLU A 79 -6.39 14.84 -5.93
CA GLU A 79 -6.90 15.47 -7.18
C GLU A 79 -6.16 16.75 -7.57
N THR A 80 -5.64 17.49 -6.59
CA THR A 80 -4.86 18.72 -6.82
C THR A 80 -3.49 18.48 -7.43
N ILE A 81 -3.04 17.22 -7.51
CA ILE A 81 -1.76 16.80 -8.05
C ILE A 81 -2.01 16.03 -9.35
N PRO A 82 -1.28 16.31 -10.44
CA PRO A 82 -1.40 15.54 -11.68
C PRO A 82 -1.15 14.05 -11.44
N ALA A 83 -2.00 13.20 -12.04
CA ALA A 83 -1.85 11.75 -11.97
C ALA A 83 -0.46 11.31 -12.47
N PRO A 84 0.32 10.57 -11.68
CA PRO A 84 1.61 10.03 -12.11
C PRO A 84 1.44 9.00 -13.24
N PRO A 85 2.48 8.73 -14.06
CA PRO A 85 2.35 7.87 -15.23
C PRO A 85 1.77 6.48 -14.94
N SER A 86 2.12 5.86 -13.81
CA SER A 86 1.55 4.58 -13.39
C SER A 86 0.04 4.67 -13.13
N LEU A 87 -0.43 5.75 -12.48
CA LEU A 87 -1.84 5.97 -12.21
C LEU A 87 -2.62 6.26 -13.51
N VAL A 88 -2.02 7.02 -14.44
CA VAL A 88 -2.62 7.24 -15.77
C VAL A 88 -2.85 5.92 -16.49
N ASN A 89 -1.88 5.00 -16.46
CA ASN A 89 -2.05 3.68 -17.07
C ASN A 89 -3.11 2.83 -16.36
N ILE A 90 -3.18 2.87 -15.02
CA ILE A 90 -4.26 2.21 -14.25
C ILE A 90 -5.64 2.74 -14.68
N LEU A 91 -5.80 4.06 -14.79
CA LEU A 91 -7.06 4.68 -15.17
C LEU A 91 -7.42 4.47 -16.64
N LYS A 92 -6.42 4.34 -17.51
CA LYS A 92 -6.62 3.98 -18.91
C LYS A 92 -7.16 2.55 -19.03
N GLU A 93 -6.52 1.58 -18.38
CA GLU A 93 -7.00 0.19 -18.35
C GLU A 93 -8.41 0.10 -17.76
N LEU A 94 -8.65 0.79 -16.63
CA LEU A 94 -9.98 0.90 -16.03
C LEU A 94 -11.01 1.47 -17.01
N GLY A 95 -10.62 2.50 -17.76
CA GLY A 95 -11.44 3.17 -18.77
C GLY A 95 -11.83 2.26 -19.93
N GLU A 96 -10.91 1.39 -20.35
CA GLU A 96 -11.12 0.41 -21.43
C GLU A 96 -11.96 -0.80 -20.95
N ASP A 97 -11.80 -1.23 -19.70
CA ASP A 97 -12.51 -2.38 -19.12
C ASP A 97 -13.91 -2.04 -18.60
N LEU A 98 -14.02 -1.01 -17.75
CA LEU A 98 -15.23 -0.69 -16.98
C LEU A 98 -15.82 0.69 -17.26
N GLY A 99 -15.13 1.51 -18.06
CA GLY A 99 -15.53 2.86 -18.41
C GLY A 99 -14.78 3.96 -17.65
N LEU A 100 -14.87 5.18 -18.16
CA LEU A 100 -14.08 6.32 -17.66
C LEU A 100 -14.50 6.77 -16.27
N ARG A 101 -13.50 7.05 -15.43
CA ARG A 101 -13.68 7.69 -14.12
C ARG A 101 -13.37 9.19 -14.21
N SER A 102 -14.13 10.01 -13.49
CA SER A 102 -13.97 11.47 -13.48
C SER A 102 -12.84 11.99 -12.56
N HIS A 103 -12.32 11.13 -11.67
CA HIS A 103 -11.32 11.46 -10.65
C HIS A 103 -10.23 10.38 -10.63
N HIS A 104 -8.98 10.80 -10.40
CA HIS A 104 -7.83 9.90 -10.32
C HIS A 104 -7.48 9.47 -8.89
N ASP A 105 -7.86 10.23 -7.87
CA ASP A 105 -7.68 9.89 -6.46
C ASP A 105 -8.42 8.58 -6.13
N LEU A 106 -7.69 7.62 -5.58
CA LEU A 106 -8.18 6.27 -5.27
C LEU A 106 -8.77 6.16 -3.85
N THR A 107 -8.95 7.25 -3.11
CA THR A 107 -9.52 7.21 -1.73
C THR A 107 -10.87 6.51 -1.71
N SER A 108 -11.74 6.77 -2.70
CA SER A 108 -13.05 6.08 -2.79
C SER A 108 -12.94 4.57 -3.03
N TRP A 109 -11.79 4.05 -3.49
CA TRP A 109 -11.56 2.61 -3.56
C TRP A 109 -11.25 2.03 -2.18
N ALA A 110 -10.46 2.75 -1.38
CA ALA A 110 -10.12 2.36 -0.01
C ALA A 110 -11.38 2.23 0.86
N GLU A 111 -12.29 3.21 0.76
CA GLU A 111 -13.61 3.23 1.42
C GLU A 111 -14.54 2.07 0.99
N GLN A 112 -14.24 1.41 -0.14
CA GLN A 112 -15.02 0.29 -0.67
C GLN A 112 -14.37 -1.09 -0.44
N GLY A 113 -13.33 -1.15 0.40
CA GLY A 113 -12.66 -2.41 0.74
C GLY A 113 -11.42 -2.71 -0.10
N VAL A 114 -10.88 -1.75 -0.86
CA VAL A 114 -9.62 -1.91 -1.61
C VAL A 114 -8.45 -1.42 -0.77
N LEU A 115 -7.71 -2.34 -0.16
CA LEU A 115 -6.52 -2.01 0.61
C LEU A 115 -5.36 -1.62 -0.32
N LEU A 116 -5.10 -0.31 -0.42
CA LEU A 116 -4.03 0.28 -1.22
C LEU A 116 -2.71 0.33 -0.44
N LEU A 117 -2.06 -0.82 -0.27
CA LEU A 117 -0.89 -0.98 0.60
C LEU A 117 0.44 -0.82 -0.17
N ASN A 118 1.31 0.09 0.25
CA ASN A 118 2.72 0.07 -0.19
C ASN A 118 3.54 -0.88 0.68
N ALA A 119 4.61 -1.47 0.14
CA ALA A 119 5.51 -2.32 0.92
C ALA A 119 6.42 -1.53 1.86
N CYS A 120 6.83 -0.34 1.46
CA CYS A 120 7.39 0.70 2.32
C CYS A 120 6.33 1.78 2.59
N LEU A 121 6.16 2.22 3.84
CA LEU A 121 5.12 3.20 4.18
C LEU A 121 5.63 4.65 4.24
N THR A 122 6.95 4.85 4.23
CA THR A 122 7.56 6.18 4.16
C THR A 122 8.73 6.23 3.19
N VAL A 123 9.06 7.43 2.71
CA VAL A 123 10.18 7.69 1.81
C VAL A 123 10.76 9.09 2.06
N PRO A 124 12.08 9.29 2.02
CA PRO A 124 12.67 10.63 2.03
C PRO A 124 12.37 11.39 0.74
N ALA A 125 12.21 12.71 0.84
CA ALA A 125 11.96 13.57 -0.32
C ALA A 125 13.04 13.39 -1.40
N GLY A 126 12.60 13.12 -2.64
CA GLY A 126 13.48 12.92 -3.79
C GLY A 126 14.29 11.61 -3.79
N GLN A 127 14.12 10.71 -2.81
CA GLN A 127 14.90 9.49 -2.68
C GLN A 127 14.01 8.25 -2.80
N ALA A 128 13.68 7.85 -4.03
CA ALA A 128 12.95 6.61 -4.29
C ALA A 128 13.61 5.41 -3.58
N ASN A 129 12.82 4.59 -2.91
CA ASN A 129 13.27 3.46 -2.08
C ASN A 129 14.18 3.83 -0.90
N GLY A 130 14.24 5.10 -0.48
CA GLY A 130 15.17 5.55 0.57
C GLY A 130 14.99 4.86 1.92
N HIS A 131 13.81 4.30 2.22
CA HIS A 131 13.54 3.52 3.44
C HIS A 131 13.38 2.00 3.20
N ALA A 132 13.71 1.51 2.00
CA ALA A 132 13.68 0.08 1.72
C ALA A 132 14.69 -0.69 2.59
N GLY A 133 14.26 -1.84 3.09
CA GLY A 133 15.04 -2.76 3.92
C GLY A 133 15.25 -2.28 5.36
N GLN A 134 14.59 -1.20 5.79
CA GLN A 134 14.84 -0.60 7.10
C GLN A 134 13.86 -1.09 8.17
N ILE A 135 12.54 -0.91 7.94
CA ILE A 135 11.53 -1.18 8.98
C ILE A 135 10.15 -1.62 8.45
N TRP A 136 9.83 -1.41 7.18
CA TRP A 136 8.44 -1.52 6.73
C TRP A 136 8.08 -2.89 6.20
N GLU A 137 9.02 -3.60 5.56
CA GLU A 137 8.71 -4.87 4.91
C GLU A 137 8.19 -5.95 5.87
N PRO A 138 8.77 -6.14 7.08
CA PRO A 138 8.18 -7.10 8.02
C PRO A 138 6.78 -6.68 8.49
N PHE A 139 6.51 -5.37 8.61
CA PHE A 139 5.18 -4.85 8.93
C PHE A 139 4.17 -5.16 7.83
N THR A 140 4.50 -4.86 6.57
CA THR A 140 3.59 -5.05 5.43
C THR A 140 3.44 -6.54 5.08
N ASP A 141 4.47 -7.35 5.31
CA ASP A 141 4.36 -8.83 5.26
C ASP A 141 3.41 -9.36 6.33
N ALA A 142 3.45 -8.82 7.55
CA ALA A 142 2.50 -9.18 8.60
C ALA A 142 1.04 -8.83 8.21
N VAL A 143 0.81 -7.68 7.54
CA VAL A 143 -0.51 -7.32 7.00
C VAL A 143 -1.02 -8.38 6.02
N ILE A 144 -0.17 -8.82 5.08
CA ILE A 144 -0.55 -9.85 4.10
C ILE A 144 -0.82 -11.20 4.78
N LYS A 145 -0.01 -11.59 5.77
CA LYS A 145 -0.21 -12.85 6.51
C LYS A 145 -1.48 -12.84 7.35
N VAL A 146 -1.78 -11.73 8.01
CA VAL A 146 -3.03 -11.54 8.76
C VAL A 146 -4.24 -11.65 7.81
N LEU A 147 -4.16 -11.04 6.62
CA LEU A 147 -5.21 -11.21 5.61
C LEU A 147 -5.29 -12.63 5.08
N ASN A 148 -4.16 -13.32 4.93
CA ASN A 148 -4.13 -14.72 4.48
C ASN A 148 -4.85 -15.66 5.46
N GLN A 149 -4.95 -15.28 6.74
CA GLN A 149 -5.70 -16.02 7.76
C GLN A 149 -7.20 -15.68 7.78
N LYS A 150 -7.64 -14.67 7.01
CA LYS A 150 -9.04 -14.23 6.97
C LYS A 150 -9.94 -15.30 6.35
N ASP A 151 -11.09 -15.52 6.97
CA ASP A 151 -12.03 -16.56 6.53
C ASP A 151 -12.84 -16.20 5.29
N THR A 152 -13.00 -14.91 5.02
CA THR A 152 -13.66 -14.39 3.82
C THR A 152 -12.66 -14.25 2.67
N PRO A 153 -13.07 -14.52 1.42
CA PRO A 153 -12.21 -14.35 0.25
C PRO A 153 -11.65 -12.92 0.13
N VAL A 154 -10.38 -12.83 -0.30
CA VAL A 154 -9.68 -11.58 -0.60
C VAL A 154 -8.99 -11.77 -1.94
N VAL A 155 -9.05 -10.77 -2.81
CA VAL A 155 -8.35 -10.76 -4.10
C VAL A 155 -7.06 -9.96 -3.97
N PHE A 156 -5.92 -10.58 -4.25
CA PHE A 156 -4.61 -9.94 -4.25
C PHE A 156 -4.20 -9.59 -5.69
N ILE A 157 -4.08 -8.31 -5.98
CA ILE A 157 -3.61 -7.79 -7.25
C ILE A 157 -2.11 -7.49 -7.13
N LEU A 158 -1.30 -8.29 -7.82
CA LEU A 158 0.16 -8.28 -7.72
C LEU A 158 0.78 -7.79 -9.04
N TRP A 159 0.99 -6.48 -9.12
CA TRP A 159 1.59 -5.85 -10.29
C TRP A 159 3.12 -5.76 -10.20
N GLY A 160 3.82 -6.38 -11.15
CA GLY A 160 5.27 -6.31 -11.25
C GLY A 160 6.04 -7.32 -10.40
N GLY A 161 7.36 -7.36 -10.60
CA GLY A 161 8.23 -8.36 -9.97
C GLY A 161 8.28 -8.28 -8.44
N TYR A 162 8.20 -7.07 -7.87
CA TYR A 162 8.23 -6.88 -6.43
C TYR A 162 6.97 -7.45 -5.76
N ALA A 163 5.78 -7.04 -6.23
CA ALA A 163 4.51 -7.49 -5.67
C ALA A 163 4.33 -9.02 -5.83
N ARG A 164 4.69 -9.57 -6.99
CA ARG A 164 4.60 -11.03 -7.24
C ARG A 164 5.44 -11.88 -6.29
N LYS A 165 6.55 -11.36 -5.73
CA LYS A 165 7.32 -12.08 -4.69
C LYS A 165 6.48 -12.32 -3.43
N LYS A 166 5.50 -11.45 -3.14
CA LYS A 166 4.62 -11.58 -1.97
C LYS A 166 3.57 -12.68 -2.13
N LYS A 167 3.41 -13.26 -3.32
CA LYS A 167 2.57 -14.45 -3.57
C LYS A 167 2.85 -15.59 -2.60
N ALA A 168 4.12 -15.79 -2.20
CA ALA A 168 4.51 -16.83 -1.26
C ALA A 168 3.86 -16.69 0.14
N LEU A 169 3.33 -15.50 0.47
CA LEU A 169 2.62 -15.24 1.72
C LEU A 169 1.11 -15.53 1.62
N VAL A 170 0.57 -15.68 0.40
CA VAL A 170 -0.85 -15.92 0.14
C VAL A 170 -1.03 -17.41 -0.17
N THR A 171 -1.25 -18.20 0.88
CA THR A 171 -1.34 -19.67 0.82
C THR A 171 -2.75 -20.21 1.01
N ASN A 172 -3.68 -19.37 1.49
CA ASN A 172 -5.05 -19.78 1.74
C ASN A 172 -5.83 -19.91 0.40
N PRO A 173 -6.36 -21.11 0.08
CA PRO A 173 -7.01 -21.37 -1.20
C PRO A 173 -8.34 -20.62 -1.40
N LYS A 174 -8.89 -19.97 -0.35
CA LYS A 174 -10.06 -19.09 -0.46
C LYS A 174 -9.72 -17.75 -1.13
N HIS A 175 -8.46 -17.37 -1.17
CA HIS A 175 -8.01 -16.11 -1.77
C HIS A 175 -7.69 -16.30 -3.25
N ALA A 176 -7.88 -15.22 -4.02
CA ALA A 176 -7.54 -15.19 -5.43
C ALA A 176 -6.32 -14.30 -5.63
N ILE A 177 -5.50 -14.63 -6.63
CA ILE A 177 -4.34 -13.83 -7.02
C ILE A 177 -4.49 -13.46 -8.50
N ILE A 178 -4.40 -12.18 -8.79
CA ILE A 178 -4.35 -11.64 -10.15
C ILE A 178 -2.98 -10.99 -10.33
N GLU A 179 -2.21 -11.45 -11.31
CA GLU A 179 -0.83 -11.01 -11.53
C GLU A 179 -0.68 -10.44 -12.94
N SER A 180 0.03 -9.32 -13.07
CA SER A 180 0.40 -8.77 -14.38
C SER A 180 1.69 -7.95 -14.28
N ALA A 181 2.13 -7.37 -15.40
CA ALA A 181 3.23 -6.41 -15.40
C ALA A 181 2.90 -5.17 -14.55
N HIS A 182 3.93 -4.43 -14.13
CA HIS A 182 3.71 -3.19 -13.39
C HIS A 182 3.11 -2.13 -14.32
N PRO A 183 2.17 -1.28 -13.87
CA PRO A 183 1.55 -0.22 -14.70
C PRO A 183 2.52 0.93 -15.05
N SER A 184 3.81 0.81 -14.72
CA SER A 184 4.81 1.83 -15.09
C SER A 184 5.00 1.81 -16.60
N PRO A 185 5.24 2.96 -17.26
CA PRO A 185 5.52 3.01 -18.70
C PRO A 185 6.65 2.07 -19.15
N LEU A 186 7.59 1.74 -18.27
CA LEU A 186 8.70 0.82 -18.54
C LEU A 186 8.27 -0.65 -18.74
N SER A 187 7.07 -1.01 -18.28
CA SER A 187 6.58 -2.39 -18.25
C SER A 187 5.14 -2.58 -18.68
N ALA A 188 4.33 -1.52 -18.82
CA ALA A 188 2.90 -1.61 -19.10
C ALA A 188 2.54 -2.30 -20.43
N TYR A 189 3.49 -2.41 -21.37
CA TYR A 189 3.30 -3.05 -22.68
C TYR A 189 3.82 -4.49 -22.74
N ARG A 190 4.09 -5.14 -21.61
CA ARG A 190 4.64 -6.51 -21.54
C ARG A 190 3.62 -7.53 -21.05
#